data_AF-X1D5L9-F1
#
_entry.id   AF-X1D5L9-F1
#
_cell.length_a   1.000
_cell.length_b   1.000
_cell.length_c   1.000
_cell.angle_alpha   90.00
_cell.angle_beta   90.00
_cell.angle_gamma   90.00
#
_symmetry.space_group_name_H-M   'P 1'
#
loop_
_entity.id
_entity.type
_entity.pdbx_description
1 polymer ?
#
loop_
_entity_poly.entity_id
_entity_poly.type
_entity_poly.pdbx_seq_one_letter_code
_entity_poly.pdbx_strand_id
1 'polypeptide(L)'
;RVALATSIGLAPDKYEAHHKLALAYIRVRDFENAEREFLRAIELCDDDGELLTDYALVFFVKGNHKDAEQYLRRAVEVQSLSTTPLKNSDLS
;
A
#
# COMPACT_ATOMS: atom_id res chain seq x y z
N ARG A 1 -25.94 11.01 7.75
CA ARG A 1 -25.33 11.81 8.85
C ARG A 1 -25.46 10.95 10.10
N VAL A 2 -24.45 10.43 10.79
CA VAL A 2 -22.99 10.59 10.84
C VAL A 2 -22.50 9.28 11.46
N ALA A 3 -21.63 8.51 10.80
CA ALA A 3 -21.08 7.29 11.42
C ALA A 3 -19.73 6.87 10.80
N LEU A 4 -18.80 7.81 10.60
CA LEU A 4 -17.50 7.51 9.97
C LEU A 4 -16.32 8.26 10.60
N ALA A 5 -16.44 8.72 11.85
CA ALA A 5 -15.41 9.53 12.49
C ALA A 5 -14.94 9.00 13.87
N THR A 6 -15.21 7.73 14.20
CA THR A 6 -14.85 7.14 15.51
C THR A 6 -14.26 5.73 15.37
N SER A 7 -13.29 5.55 14.47
CA SER A 7 -12.31 4.46 14.57
C SER A 7 -10.90 5.00 14.84
N ILE A 8 -10.81 6.20 15.42
CA ILE A 8 -9.57 6.75 15.98
C ILE A 8 -9.47 6.16 17.39
N GLY A 9 -8.71 5.07 17.56
CA GLY A 9 -8.66 4.38 18.84
C GLY A 9 -7.66 3.23 18.96
N LEU A 10 -6.37 3.55 18.85
CA LEU A 10 -5.25 2.93 19.63
C LEU A 10 -4.62 1.60 19.19
N ALA A 11 -4.94 1.03 18.03
CA ALA A 11 -4.06 0.06 17.38
C ALA A 11 -3.87 0.47 15.92
N PRO A 12 -2.64 0.69 15.43
CA PRO A 12 -2.41 0.64 13.99
C PRO A 12 -2.97 -0.70 13.52
N ASP A 13 -3.75 -0.71 12.44
CA ASP A 13 -4.06 -1.97 11.79
C ASP A 13 -2.74 -2.69 11.52
N LYS A 14 -2.75 -4.02 11.65
CA LYS A 14 -1.52 -4.82 11.68
C LYS A 14 -0.62 -4.52 10.47
N TYR A 15 -1.22 -4.21 9.31
CA TYR A 15 -0.51 -3.83 8.09
C TYR A 15 0.15 -2.43 8.20
N GLU A 16 -0.51 -1.43 8.78
CA GLU A 16 0.05 -0.09 8.96
C GLU A 16 1.31 -0.11 9.84
N ALA A 17 1.33 -0.98 10.85
CA ALA A 17 2.50 -1.13 11.71
C ALA A 17 3.71 -1.65 10.92
N HIS A 18 3.50 -2.65 10.07
CA HIS A 18 4.51 -3.16 9.15
C HIS A 18 4.93 -2.10 8.12
N HIS A 19 3.99 -1.34 7.54
CA HIS A 19 4.27 -0.24 6.63
C HIS A 19 5.14 0.85 7.26
N LYS A 20 4.77 1.34 8.44
CA LYS A 20 5.54 2.35 9.19
C LYS A 20 6.94 1.85 9.55
N LEU A 21 7.07 0.57 9.91
CA LEU A 21 8.37 -0.04 10.20
C LEU A 21 9.23 -0.14 8.92
N ALA A 22 8.64 -0.48 7.78
CA ALA A 22 9.32 -0.51 6.50
C ALA A 22 9.85 0.88 6.09
N LEU A 23 9.04 1.93 6.28
CA LEU A 23 9.45 3.32 6.06
C LEU A 23 10.61 3.74 6.98
N ALA A 24 10.60 3.27 8.24
CA ALA A 24 11.71 3.51 9.15
C ALA A 24 13.00 2.83 8.66
N TYR A 25 12.92 1.61 8.13
CA TYR A 25 14.06 0.91 7.53
C TYR A 25 14.58 1.61 6.27
N ILE A 26 13.72 2.17 5.41
CA ILE A 26 14.15 2.99 4.27
C ILE A 26 15.01 4.18 4.74
N ARG A 27 14.61 4.87 5.82
CA ARG A 27 15.34 6.05 6.33
C ARG A 27 16.76 5.72 6.78
N VAL A 28 16.98 4.50 7.27
CA VAL A 28 18.32 4.00 7.66
C VAL A 28 19.02 3.22 6.53
N ARG A 29 18.44 3.22 5.31
CA ARG A 29 18.93 2.53 4.11
C ARG A 29 19.06 1.01 4.26
N ASP A 30 18.26 0.42 5.16
CA ASP A 30 18.14 -1.02 5.34
C ASP A 30 17.02 -1.54 4.43
N PHE A 31 17.32 -1.67 3.14
CA PHE A 31 16.31 -1.97 2.13
C PHE A 31 15.81 -3.42 2.22
N GLU A 32 16.64 -4.32 2.71
CA GLU A 32 16.30 -5.73 2.93
C GLU A 32 15.22 -5.87 4.01
N ASN A 33 15.38 -5.18 5.15
CA ASN A 33 14.34 -5.20 6.18
C ASN A 33 13.10 -4.40 5.76
N ALA A 34 13.27 -3.30 5.02
CA ALA A 34 12.13 -2.56 4.47
C ALA A 34 11.27 -3.46 3.58
N GLU A 35 11.87 -4.17 2.62
CA GLU A 35 11.16 -5.09 1.73
C GLU A 35 10.40 -6.18 2.50
N ARG A 36 11.02 -6.78 3.51
CA ARG A 36 10.38 -7.80 4.36
C ARG A 36 9.14 -7.27 5.07
N GLU A 37 9.20 -6.06 5.62
CA GLU A 37 8.07 -5.46 6.32
C GLU A 37 6.98 -5.00 5.35
N PHE A 38 7.32 -4.47 4.17
CA PHE A 38 6.34 -4.19 3.12
C PHE A 38 5.62 -5.45 2.65
N LEU A 39 6.33 -6.57 2.48
CA LEU A 39 5.69 -7.85 2.14
C LEU A 39 4.67 -8.27 3.19
N ARG A 40 4.98 -8.11 4.49
CA ARG A 40 4.02 -8.38 5.57
C ARG A 40 2.83 -7.44 5.54
N ALA A 41 3.03 -6.17 5.22
CA ALA A 41 1.93 -5.22 5.07
C ALA A 41 1.03 -5.61 3.88
N ILE A 42 1.61 -5.96 2.73
CA ILE A 42 0.87 -6.34 1.52
C ILE A 42 0.14 -7.68 1.68
N GLU A 43 0.73 -8.64 2.40
CA GLU A 43 0.04 -9.89 2.77
C GLU A 43 -1.23 -9.66 3.61
N LEU A 44 -1.32 -8.53 4.30
CA LEU A 44 -2.44 -8.16 5.17
C LEU A 44 -3.43 -7.20 4.49
N CYS A 45 -2.97 -6.37 3.57
CA CYS A 45 -3.76 -5.41 2.80
C CYS A 45 -3.08 -5.18 1.44
N ASP A 46 -3.65 -5.73 0.37
CA ASP A 46 -3.13 -5.62 -0.99
C ASP A 46 -3.91 -4.61 -1.86
N ASP A 47 -4.91 -3.96 -1.27
CA ASP A 47 -5.80 -2.96 -1.87
C ASP A 47 -5.53 -1.53 -1.36
N ASP A 48 -4.35 -1.29 -0.78
CA ASP A 48 -3.86 0.04 -0.44
C ASP A 48 -2.86 0.53 -1.49
N GLY A 49 -3.27 1.53 -2.27
CA GLY A 49 -2.45 2.12 -3.32
C GLY A 49 -1.24 2.90 -2.78
N GLU A 50 -1.32 3.48 -1.58
CA GLU A 50 -0.19 4.17 -0.94
C GLU A 50 0.87 3.15 -0.52
N LEU A 51 0.45 2.06 0.12
CA LEU A 51 1.33 0.95 0.49
C LEU A 51 2.09 0.37 -0.72
N LEU A 52 1.37 0.13 -1.82
CA LEU A 52 1.96 -0.38 -3.06
C LEU A 52 2.95 0.61 -3.69
N THR A 53 2.66 1.91 -3.61
CA THR A 53 3.54 2.98 -4.10
C THR A 53 4.83 3.06 -3.28
N ASP A 54 4.73 3.01 -1.95
CA ASP A 54 5.89 3.04 -1.06
C ASP A 54 6.73 1.77 -1.19
N TYR A 55 6.11 0.61 -1.44
CA TYR A 55 6.86 -0.60 -1.73
C TYR A 55 7.61 -0.51 -3.05
N ALA A 56 7.00 0.08 -4.09
CA ALA A 56 7.67 0.32 -5.36
C ALA A 56 8.93 1.21 -5.22
N LEU A 57 8.92 2.17 -4.28
CA LEU A 57 10.08 3.01 -3.99
C LEU A 57 11.29 2.18 -3.55
N VAL A 58 11.09 1.09 -2.79
CA VAL A 58 12.17 0.18 -2.39
C VAL A 58 12.86 -0.45 -3.60
N PHE A 59 12.08 -0.91 -4.59
CA PHE A 59 12.65 -1.45 -5.83
C PHE A 59 13.35 -0.36 -6.66
N PHE A 60 12.79 0.85 -6.69
CA PHE A 60 13.39 1.98 -7.40
C PHE A 60 14.77 2.33 -6.83
N VAL A 61 14.91 2.45 -5.50
CA VAL A 61 16.20 2.77 -4.86
C VAL A 61 17.22 1.63 -4.97
N LYS A 62 16.77 0.38 -5.11
CA LYS A 62 17.61 -0.80 -5.42
C LYS A 62 18.01 -0.88 -6.90
N GLY A 63 17.51 0.02 -7.77
CA GLY A 63 17.77 0.02 -9.22
C GLY A 63 16.94 -0.99 -10.00
N ASN A 64 15.96 -1.63 -9.37
CA ASN A 64 15.07 -2.60 -10.00
C ASN A 64 13.81 -1.92 -10.54
N HIS A 65 13.99 -1.19 -11.64
CA HIS A 65 12.92 -0.35 -12.21
C HIS A 65 11.73 -1.15 -12.76
N LYS A 66 11.94 -2.40 -13.18
CA LYS A 66 10.85 -3.26 -13.72
C LYS A 66 9.84 -3.61 -12.63
N ASP A 67 10.33 -4.03 -11.47
CA ASP A 67 9.46 -4.39 -10.35
C ASP A 67 8.79 -3.15 -9.78
N ALA A 68 9.52 -2.03 -9.68
CA ALA A 68 8.93 -0.74 -9.28
C ALA A 68 7.75 -0.34 -10.19
N GLU A 69 7.90 -0.44 -11.51
CA GLU A 69 6.83 -0.13 -12.46
C GLU A 69 5.60 -1.05 -12.27
N GLN A 70 5.83 -2.34 -12.03
CA GLN A 70 4.74 -3.30 -11.81
C GLN A 70 3.89 -2.93 -10.58
N TYR A 71 4.53 -2.58 -9.46
CA TYR A 71 3.82 -2.20 -8.24
C TYR A 71 3.12 -0.83 -8.37
N LEU A 72 3.72 0.13 -9.08
CA LEU A 72 3.06 1.41 -9.38
C LEU A 72 1.82 1.24 -10.26
N ARG A 73 1.86 0.33 -11.25
CA ARG A 73 0.68 0.02 -12.07
C ARG A 73 -0.45 -0.56 -11.21
N ARG A 74 -0.14 -1.50 -10.33
CA ARG A 74 -1.10 -2.06 -9.37
C ARG A 74 -1.68 -0.99 -8.45
N ALA A 75 -0.85 -0.08 -7.95
CA ALA A 75 -1.32 1.03 -7.10
C ALA A 75 -2.37 1.90 -7.82
N VAL A 76 -2.14 2.22 -9.10
CA VAL A 76 -3.09 2.97 -9.94
C VAL A 76 -4.37 2.17 -10.19
N GLU A 77 -4.27 0.87 -10.45
CA GLU A 77 -5.43 -0.01 -10.65
C GLU A 77 -6.32 -0.03 -9.40
N VAL A 78 -5.73 -0.28 -8.22
CA VAL A 78 -6.41 -0.24 -6.93
C VAL A 78 -7.09 1.11 -6.68
N GLN A 79 -6.37 2.21 -6.90
CA GLN A 79 -6.93 3.54 -6.73
C GLN A 79 -8.07 3.82 -7.72
N SER A 80 -7.95 3.35 -8.97
CA SER A 80 -9.00 3.47 -9.97
C SER A 80 -10.26 2.68 -9.62
N LEU A 81 -10.10 1.46 -9.07
CA LEU A 81 -11.20 0.62 -8.58
C LEU A 81 -11.90 1.25 -7.36
N SER A 82 -11.13 1.89 -6.48
CA SER A 82 -11.67 2.61 -5.32
C SER A 82 -12.45 3.89 -5.69
N THR A 83 -12.09 4.54 -6.80
CA THR A 83 -12.66 5.81 -7.25
C THR A 83 -13.78 5.65 -8.28
N THR A 84 -13.94 4.47 -8.88
CA THR A 84 -15.18 4.13 -9.57
C THR A 84 -16.27 3.86 -8.54
N PRO A 85 -17.29 4.73 -8.37
CA PRO A 85 -18.52 4.27 -7.74
C PRO A 85 -19.06 3.19 -8.66
N LEU A 86 -19.29 1.98 -8.14
CA LEU A 86 -19.91 0.86 -8.84
C LEU A 86 -20.97 1.39 -9.80
N LYS A 87 -20.64 1.46 -11.10
CA LYS A 87 -21.63 1.74 -12.13
C LYS A 87 -22.46 0.47 -12.21
N ASN A 88 -23.51 0.43 -11.39
CA ASN A 88 -24.66 -0.42 -11.60
C ASN A 88 -25.30 0.01 -12.93
N SER A 89 -24.74 -0.50 -14.02
CA SER A 89 -25.24 -0.42 -15.40
C SER A 89 -24.38 -1.43 -16.18
N ASP A 90 -24.82 -2.65 -16.49
CA ASP A 90 -26.15 -3.06 -16.90
C ASP A 90 -26.43 -4.51 -16.48
N LEU A 91 -27.49 -4.69 -15.69
CA LEU A 91 -28.36 -5.85 -15.82
C LEU A 91 -29.41 -5.47 -16.87
N SER A 92 -29.14 -5.80 -18.12
CA SER A 92 -30.15 -5.89 -19.18
C SER A 92 -29.63 -6.75 -20.32
#